data_AF-A0A4Y2WHR7-F1
#
_entry.id   AF-A0A4Y2WHR7-F1
#
_cell.length_a   1.000
_cell.length_b   1.000
_cell.length_c   1.000
_cell.angle_alpha   90.00
_cell.angle_beta   90.00
_cell.angle_gamma   90.00
#
_symmetry.space_group_name_H-M   'P 1'
#
loop_
_entity.id
_entity.type
_entity.pdbx_description
1 polymer ?
#
loop_
_entity_poly.entity_id
_entity_poly.type
_entity_poly.pdbx_seq_one_letter_code
_entity_poly.pdbx_strand_id
1 'polypeptide(L)'
;MVLEENLIEAIYSKNLNDMEVEQLAKRVILAPTNKKTLEKNRSIIAKLQDEPHTFYSSGSIISEDQNDLQKYPPEFLHDLTPSGMPPHALMLKKGVIVMLLRNLNSKQGFCNGTRLSITGLHDRPTSAKIVSECNPGGVLFLTRVELAPSDVNLPFVLKRRQFPLIPAYAMTINTSQGQTFDQIGIYFDEPVFSHGQLYVALSRSRNPNHVKIYTKTSEVQGKLLNNEKYFTRNVVYQEVF
;
A
#
# COMPACT_ATOMS: atom_id res chain seq x y z
N MET A 1 7.50 20.39 -1.30
CA MET A 1 8.93 20.61 -1.70
C MET A 1 9.46 19.32 -2.31
N VAL A 2 10.12 19.40 -3.47
CA VAL A 2 10.70 18.23 -4.13
C VAL A 2 12.03 17.89 -3.46
N LEU A 3 12.29 16.61 -3.20
CA LEU A 3 13.45 16.13 -2.46
C LEU A 3 14.40 15.37 -3.37
N GLU A 4 15.70 15.63 -3.20
CA GLU A 4 16.80 14.80 -3.71
C GLU A 4 17.16 13.67 -2.71
N GLU A 5 16.59 13.70 -1.50
CA GLU A 5 16.88 12.83 -0.35
C GLU A 5 15.90 11.64 -0.17
N ASN A 6 16.13 10.84 0.89
CA ASN A 6 15.30 9.68 1.25
C ASN A 6 13.88 10.09 1.70
N LEU A 7 12.91 9.98 0.78
CA LEU A 7 11.49 10.30 1.06
C LEU A 7 10.94 9.59 2.31
N ILE A 8 11.40 8.38 2.63
CA ILE A 8 10.94 7.67 3.84
C ILE A 8 11.28 8.47 5.09
N GLU A 9 12.49 9.01 5.18
CA GLU A 9 12.94 9.76 6.35
C GLU A 9 12.28 11.13 6.41
N ALA A 10 12.01 11.76 5.27
CA ALA A 10 11.27 13.02 5.23
C ALA A 10 9.83 12.87 5.74
N ILE A 11 9.20 11.71 5.52
CA ILE A 11 7.81 11.46 5.95
C ILE A 11 7.74 10.84 7.33
N TYR A 12 8.60 9.88 7.67
CA TYR A 12 8.53 9.11 8.90
C TYR A 12 9.68 9.38 9.89
N SER A 13 10.44 10.45 9.67
CA SER A 13 11.68 10.78 10.37
C SER A 13 12.78 9.72 10.20
N LYS A 14 14.00 10.08 10.62
CA LYS A 14 15.16 9.18 10.59
C LYS A 14 14.97 7.98 11.53
N ASN A 15 14.39 8.21 12.70
CA ASN A 15 14.04 7.16 13.66
C ASN A 15 12.51 7.02 13.73
N LEU A 16 11.98 6.01 13.03
CA LEU A 16 10.54 5.70 13.01
C LEU A 16 10.00 5.28 14.38
N ASN A 17 10.86 4.76 15.26
CA ASN A 17 10.46 4.17 16.53
C ASN A 17 10.14 5.21 17.60
N ASP A 18 10.52 6.48 17.38
CA ASP A 18 10.19 7.60 18.27
C ASP A 18 8.78 8.14 18.03
N MET A 19 8.05 7.62 17.04
CA MET A 19 6.70 8.03 16.71
C MET A 19 5.66 7.10 17.29
N GLU A 20 4.62 7.71 17.86
CA GLU A 20 3.40 6.99 18.23
C GLU A 20 2.69 6.41 17.00
N VAL A 21 1.99 5.31 17.20
CA VAL A 21 1.24 4.60 16.14
C VAL A 21 0.23 5.53 15.46
N GLU A 22 -0.42 6.39 16.23
CA GLU A 22 -1.38 7.38 15.76
C GLU A 22 -0.71 8.42 14.86
N GLN A 23 0.52 8.83 15.16
CA GLN A 23 1.30 9.72 14.29
C GLN A 23 1.67 9.00 13.00
N LEU A 24 2.16 7.77 13.07
CA LEU A 24 2.51 6.95 11.89
C LEU A 24 1.30 6.74 10.97
N ALA A 25 0.10 6.55 11.53
CA ALA A 25 -1.14 6.36 10.79
C ALA A 25 -1.64 7.62 10.08
N LYS A 26 -1.23 8.82 10.52
CA LYS A 26 -1.55 10.07 9.82
C LYS A 26 -0.57 10.41 8.70
N ARG A 27 0.40 9.54 8.42
CA ARG A 27 1.37 9.72 7.34
C ARG A 27 1.26 8.61 6.31
N VAL A 28 1.62 8.92 5.07
CA VAL A 28 1.61 7.96 3.96
C VAL A 28 2.63 8.32 2.89
N ILE A 29 3.13 7.31 2.18
CA ILE A 29 3.80 7.46 0.90
C ILE A 29 2.88 6.96 -0.22
N LEU A 30 2.63 7.80 -1.21
CA LEU A 30 1.83 7.50 -2.39
C LEU A 30 2.75 7.21 -3.57
N ALA A 31 2.46 6.15 -4.32
CA ALA A 31 3.15 5.86 -5.58
C ALA A 31 2.14 5.46 -6.67
N PRO A 32 2.50 5.54 -7.96
CA PRO A 32 1.60 5.15 -9.04
C PRO A 32 1.29 3.64 -9.05
N THR A 33 2.27 2.79 -8.73
CA THR A 33 2.16 1.32 -8.94
C THR A 33 2.20 0.50 -7.64
N ASN A 34 1.52 -0.66 -7.64
CA ASN A 34 1.53 -1.60 -6.50
C ASN A 34 2.92 -2.16 -6.20
N LYS A 35 3.74 -2.40 -7.24
CA LYS A 35 5.10 -2.91 -7.06
C LYS A 35 5.90 -1.97 -6.16
N LYS A 36 5.84 -0.66 -6.42
CA LYS A 36 6.63 0.30 -5.66
C LYS A 36 6.16 0.49 -4.23
N THR A 37 4.85 0.42 -4.01
CA THR A 37 4.28 0.52 -2.66
C THR A 37 4.67 -0.69 -1.82
N LEU A 38 4.66 -1.90 -2.38
CA LEU A 38 5.12 -3.12 -1.71
C LEU A 38 6.60 -3.02 -1.31
N GLU A 39 7.47 -2.58 -2.23
CA GLU A 39 8.89 -2.35 -1.94
C GLU A 39 9.09 -1.36 -0.79
N LYS A 40 8.43 -0.20 -0.85
CA LYS A 40 8.55 0.84 0.19
C LYS A 40 8.04 0.37 1.54
N ASN A 41 6.90 -0.33 1.57
CA ASN A 41 6.38 -0.93 2.79
C ASN A 41 7.38 -1.90 3.43
N ARG A 42 8.01 -2.79 2.63
CA ARG A 42 9.04 -3.71 3.13
C ARG A 42 10.21 -2.95 3.73
N SER A 43 10.71 -1.91 3.05
CA SER A 43 11.82 -1.07 3.57
C SER A 43 11.45 -0.36 4.88
N ILE A 44 10.20 0.10 5.03
CA ILE A 44 9.74 0.78 6.25
C ILE A 44 9.60 -0.21 7.40
N ILE A 45 8.94 -1.36 7.16
CA ILE A 45 8.76 -2.40 8.19
C ILE A 45 10.12 -2.92 8.69
N ALA A 46 11.10 -3.07 7.79
CA ALA A 46 12.45 -3.51 8.16
C ALA A 46 13.15 -2.55 9.14
N LYS A 47 12.80 -1.26 9.16
CA LYS A 47 13.38 -0.25 10.07
C LYS A 47 12.72 -0.20 11.46
N LEU A 48 11.58 -0.88 11.66
CA LEU A 48 10.91 -0.95 12.97
C LEU A 48 11.63 -1.93 13.90
N GLN A 49 11.66 -1.66 15.21
CA GLN A 49 12.40 -2.44 16.20
C GLN A 49 11.83 -3.84 16.49
N ASP A 50 10.50 -4.01 16.40
CA ASP A 50 9.85 -5.30 16.72
C ASP A 50 10.30 -6.45 15.81
N GLU A 51 10.23 -7.69 16.30
CA GLU A 51 10.57 -8.88 15.53
C GLU A 51 9.57 -9.12 14.36
N PRO A 52 10.06 -9.32 13.12
CA PRO A 52 9.19 -9.62 11.99
C PRO A 52 8.63 -11.05 12.10
N HIS A 53 7.32 -11.17 11.87
CA HIS A 53 6.66 -12.45 11.63
C HIS A 53 6.15 -12.50 10.19
N THR A 54 6.52 -13.54 9.45
CA THR A 54 6.11 -13.70 8.06
C THR A 54 5.05 -14.80 7.94
N PHE A 55 3.85 -14.41 7.50
CA PHE A 55 2.79 -15.36 7.18
C PHE A 55 2.83 -15.71 5.71
N TYR A 56 3.13 -16.97 5.40
CA TYR A 56 3.05 -17.50 4.04
C TYR A 56 1.61 -17.87 3.68
N SER A 57 1.18 -17.45 2.50
CA SER A 57 -0.12 -17.83 1.96
C SER A 57 -0.09 -19.26 1.41
N SER A 58 -1.24 -19.92 1.35
CA SER A 58 -1.43 -21.09 0.49
C SER A 58 -2.19 -20.67 -0.76
N GLY A 59 -1.62 -20.92 -1.94
CA GLY A 59 -2.24 -20.59 -3.23
C GLY A 59 -2.73 -21.83 -3.97
N SER A 60 -3.78 -21.67 -4.77
CA SER A 60 -4.18 -22.65 -5.79
C SER A 60 -4.66 -21.90 -7.03
N ILE A 61 -4.62 -22.57 -8.18
CA ILE A 61 -5.26 -22.10 -9.40
C ILE A 61 -6.57 -22.83 -9.60
N ILE A 62 -7.59 -22.13 -10.09
CA ILE A 62 -8.72 -22.78 -10.76
C ILE A 62 -8.51 -22.57 -12.25
N SER A 63 -8.37 -23.69 -12.97
CA SER A 63 -8.39 -23.74 -14.42
C SER A 63 -9.19 -24.97 -14.88
N GLU A 64 -9.80 -24.86 -16.06
CA GLU A 64 -10.49 -25.95 -16.74
C GLU A 64 -9.51 -26.89 -17.46
N ASP A 65 -8.27 -26.47 -17.73
CA ASP A 65 -7.21 -27.30 -18.34
C ASP A 65 -6.34 -27.98 -17.25
N GLN A 66 -6.38 -29.31 -17.20
CA GLN A 66 -5.58 -30.11 -16.25
C GLN A 66 -4.06 -29.94 -16.46
N ASN A 67 -3.61 -29.50 -17.64
CA ASN A 67 -2.20 -29.23 -17.91
C ASN A 67 -1.69 -27.93 -17.28
N ASP A 68 -2.57 -27.05 -16.80
CA ASP A 68 -2.17 -25.75 -16.25
C ASP A 68 -1.37 -25.87 -14.95
N LEU A 69 -1.52 -26.97 -14.21
CA LEU A 69 -0.69 -27.27 -13.04
C LEU A 69 0.79 -27.49 -13.39
N GLN A 70 1.10 -27.93 -14.62
CA GLN A 70 2.47 -28.00 -15.13
C GLN A 70 2.96 -26.67 -15.71
N LYS A 71 2.04 -25.87 -16.28
CA LYS A 71 2.39 -24.57 -16.90
C LYS A 71 2.69 -23.49 -15.87
N TYR A 72 2.05 -23.53 -14.70
CA TYR A 72 2.18 -22.49 -13.67
C TYR A 72 2.74 -23.07 -12.35
N PRO A 73 4.07 -23.07 -12.18
CA PRO A 73 4.67 -23.59 -10.95
C PRO A 73 4.30 -22.71 -9.73
N PRO A 74 4.29 -23.27 -8.51
CA PRO A 74 3.95 -22.53 -7.29
C PRO A 74 4.76 -21.25 -7.08
N GLU A 75 6.04 -21.25 -7.45
CA GLU A 75 6.95 -20.11 -7.35
C GLU A 75 6.44 -18.93 -8.18
N PHE A 76 5.97 -19.20 -9.41
CA PHE A 76 5.34 -18.18 -10.25
C PHE A 76 4.09 -17.59 -9.58
N LEU A 77 3.26 -18.45 -8.96
CA LEU A 77 2.05 -18.00 -8.25
C LEU A 77 2.38 -17.19 -7.00
N HIS A 78 3.52 -17.44 -6.35
CA HIS A 78 3.97 -16.69 -5.18
C HIS A 78 4.37 -15.25 -5.52
N ASP A 79 4.91 -15.03 -6.73
CA ASP A 79 5.32 -13.71 -7.20
C ASP A 79 4.15 -12.82 -7.63
N LEU A 80 3.01 -13.42 -7.99
CA LEU A 80 1.81 -12.68 -8.39
C LEU A 80 1.20 -11.95 -7.20
N THR A 81 1.10 -10.62 -7.28
CA THR A 81 0.32 -9.81 -6.32
C THR A 81 -0.59 -8.85 -7.10
N PRO A 82 -1.64 -9.38 -7.75
CA PRO A 82 -2.60 -8.55 -8.50
C PRO A 82 -3.39 -7.64 -7.55
N SER A 83 -4.08 -6.65 -8.13
CA SER A 83 -4.83 -5.67 -7.34
C SER A 83 -5.85 -6.34 -6.42
N GLY A 84 -5.92 -5.87 -5.18
CA GLY A 84 -6.83 -6.40 -4.16
C GLY A 84 -6.45 -7.76 -3.56
N MET A 85 -5.26 -8.27 -3.86
CA MET A 85 -4.71 -9.50 -3.26
C MET A 85 -3.58 -9.19 -2.26
N PRO A 86 -3.52 -9.88 -1.11
CA PRO A 86 -2.37 -9.78 -0.22
C PRO A 86 -1.16 -10.51 -0.84
N PRO A 87 0.08 -10.12 -0.47
CA PRO A 87 1.28 -10.81 -0.93
C PRO A 87 1.35 -12.25 -0.41
N HIS A 88 2.08 -13.11 -1.11
CA HIS A 88 2.35 -14.48 -0.66
C HIS A 88 3.06 -14.48 0.71
N ALA A 89 4.20 -13.80 0.81
CA ALA A 89 4.91 -13.56 2.05
C ALA A 89 4.43 -12.25 2.68
N LEU A 90 3.52 -12.35 3.65
CA LEU A 90 3.00 -11.20 4.40
C LEU A 90 3.82 -11.01 5.68
N MET A 91 4.85 -10.15 5.60
CA MET A 91 5.69 -9.78 6.74
C MET A 91 5.03 -8.67 7.57
N LEU A 92 4.81 -8.93 8.85
CA LEU A 92 4.21 -8.01 9.82
C LEU A 92 5.08 -7.90 11.08
N LYS A 93 4.95 -6.79 11.79
CA LYS A 93 5.50 -6.56 13.14
C LYS A 93 4.39 -6.00 14.02
N LYS A 94 4.54 -6.08 15.34
CA LYS A 94 3.64 -5.35 16.24
C LYS A 94 3.75 -3.85 15.97
N GLY A 95 2.66 -3.10 16.15
CA GLY A 95 2.58 -1.67 15.86
C GLY A 95 2.45 -1.31 14.38
N VAL A 96 2.74 -2.22 13.44
CA VAL A 96 2.69 -1.95 11.99
C VAL A 96 1.31 -1.49 11.54
N ILE A 97 1.30 -0.44 10.71
CA ILE A 97 0.09 0.01 10.04
C ILE A 97 -0.19 -0.86 8.81
N VAL A 98 -1.36 -1.50 8.82
CA VAL A 98 -1.90 -2.30 7.71
C VAL A 98 -3.21 -1.71 7.22
N MET A 99 -3.67 -2.16 6.06
CA MET A 99 -4.96 -1.82 5.48
C MET A 99 -5.73 -3.10 5.18
N LEU A 100 -7.02 -3.08 5.51
CA LEU A 100 -7.93 -4.18 5.26
C LEU A 100 -8.32 -4.23 3.78
N LEU A 101 -8.31 -5.42 3.18
CA LEU A 101 -8.57 -5.66 1.75
C LEU A 101 -10.03 -6.10 1.45
N ARG A 102 -10.84 -6.35 2.48
CA ARG A 102 -12.21 -6.86 2.34
C ARG A 102 -13.13 -6.23 3.39
N ASN A 103 -14.41 -6.10 3.06
CA ASN A 103 -15.41 -5.72 4.04
C ASN A 103 -15.65 -6.91 4.99
N LEU A 104 -15.39 -6.73 6.27
CA LEU A 104 -15.62 -7.73 7.31
C LEU A 104 -16.83 -7.37 8.17
N ASN A 105 -16.93 -6.10 8.57
CA ASN A 105 -18.07 -5.59 9.30
C ASN A 105 -18.21 -4.08 9.08
N SER A 106 -19.03 -3.71 8.10
CA SER A 106 -19.24 -2.31 7.73
C SER A 106 -19.89 -1.48 8.83
N LYS A 107 -20.71 -2.10 9.69
CA LYS A 107 -21.36 -1.40 10.82
C LYS A 107 -20.35 -0.94 11.87
N GLN A 108 -19.24 -1.66 12.01
CA GLN A 108 -18.14 -1.32 12.93
C GLN A 108 -16.98 -0.59 12.23
N GLY A 109 -17.10 -0.26 10.94
CA GLY A 109 -16.06 0.41 10.17
C GLY A 109 -14.90 -0.50 9.73
N PHE A 110 -15.04 -1.83 9.83
CA PHE A 110 -14.10 -2.80 9.29
C PHE A 110 -14.38 -3.06 7.80
N CYS A 111 -14.13 -2.04 6.99
CA CYS A 111 -14.32 -2.01 5.55
C CYS A 111 -12.99 -2.14 4.79
N ASN A 112 -13.08 -2.46 3.50
CA ASN A 112 -11.95 -2.34 2.59
C ASN A 112 -11.38 -0.91 2.63
N GLY A 113 -10.06 -0.78 2.73
CA GLY A 113 -9.37 0.50 2.88
C GLY A 113 -9.18 0.96 4.32
N THR A 114 -9.85 0.36 5.32
CA THR A 114 -9.65 0.73 6.72
C THR A 114 -8.20 0.43 7.16
N ARG A 115 -7.51 1.45 7.68
CA ARG A 115 -6.16 1.31 8.27
C ARG A 115 -6.25 0.83 9.73
N LEU A 116 -5.47 -0.18 10.06
CA LEU A 116 -5.39 -0.83 11.36
C LEU A 116 -3.93 -0.87 11.84
N SER A 117 -3.71 -0.99 13.15
CA SER A 117 -2.40 -1.28 13.74
C SER A 117 -2.44 -2.68 14.32
N ILE A 118 -1.38 -3.45 14.06
CA ILE A 118 -1.22 -4.80 14.60
C ILE A 118 -0.92 -4.73 16.09
N THR A 119 -1.76 -5.35 16.92
CA THR A 119 -1.57 -5.38 18.37
C THR A 119 -0.96 -6.68 18.87
N GLY A 120 -1.19 -7.79 18.16
CA GLY A 120 -0.66 -9.09 18.51
C GLY A 120 -0.53 -10.01 17.30
N LEU A 121 0.60 -10.67 17.19
CA LEU A 121 0.92 -11.65 16.15
C LEU A 121 0.94 -13.03 16.80
N HIS A 122 0.05 -13.91 16.33
CA HIS A 122 -0.06 -15.30 16.76
C HIS A 122 -0.21 -16.17 15.53
N ASP A 123 0.14 -17.46 15.63
CA ASP A 123 0.01 -18.39 14.51
C ASP A 123 -1.44 -18.49 14.02
N ARG A 124 -2.43 -18.39 14.94
CA ARG A 124 -3.88 -18.21 14.70
C ARG A 124 -4.56 -17.64 15.97
N PRO A 125 -5.57 -16.74 15.92
CA PRO A 125 -5.80 -15.60 15.02
C PRO A 125 -4.90 -14.38 15.34
N THR A 126 -4.71 -13.48 14.37
CA THR A 126 -3.96 -12.22 14.57
C THR A 126 -4.89 -11.13 15.12
N SER A 127 -4.46 -10.36 16.12
CA SER A 127 -5.24 -9.24 16.65
C SER A 127 -4.76 -7.90 16.09
N ALA A 128 -5.71 -7.06 15.70
CA ALA A 128 -5.46 -5.71 15.19
C ALA A 128 -6.47 -4.72 15.77
N LYS A 129 -6.05 -3.47 15.99
CA LYS A 129 -6.92 -2.36 16.42
C LYS A 129 -7.10 -1.33 15.30
N ILE A 130 -8.25 -0.66 15.24
CA ILE A 130 -8.46 0.47 14.32
C ILE A 130 -7.60 1.67 14.73
N VAL A 131 -6.98 2.33 13.76
CA VAL A 131 -6.20 3.58 13.95
C VAL A 131 -6.81 4.78 13.20
N SER A 132 -7.92 4.56 12.48
CA SER A 132 -8.63 5.63 11.78
C SER A 132 -9.49 6.48 12.72
N GLU A 133 -9.69 7.74 12.37
CA GLU A 133 -10.51 8.71 13.12
C GLU A 133 -11.99 8.33 13.18
N CYS A 134 -12.49 7.52 12.23
CA CYS A 134 -13.92 7.21 12.14
C CYS A 134 -14.44 6.26 13.24
N ASN A 135 -13.59 5.40 13.80
CA ASN A 135 -13.96 4.43 14.85
C ASN A 135 -12.73 4.05 15.71
N PRO A 136 -12.20 4.95 16.54
CA PRO A 136 -11.01 4.69 17.34
C PRO A 136 -11.25 3.56 18.37
N GLY A 137 -10.30 2.62 18.47
CA GLY A 137 -10.25 1.65 19.58
C GLY A 137 -10.94 0.29 19.34
N GLY A 138 -11.62 0.09 18.20
CA GLY A 138 -12.19 -1.22 17.86
C GLY A 138 -11.09 -2.29 17.68
N VAL A 139 -11.22 -3.43 18.38
CA VAL A 139 -10.31 -4.58 18.24
C VAL A 139 -10.96 -5.64 17.36
N LEU A 140 -10.20 -6.14 16.38
CA LEU A 140 -10.61 -7.18 15.45
C LEU A 140 -9.62 -8.34 15.47
N PHE A 141 -10.15 -9.55 15.62
CA PHE A 141 -9.39 -10.77 15.40
C PHE A 141 -9.55 -11.21 13.95
N LEU A 142 -8.44 -11.31 13.24
CA LEU A 142 -8.40 -11.67 11.84
C LEU A 142 -8.02 -13.14 11.68
N THR A 143 -8.66 -13.78 10.71
CA THR A 143 -8.34 -15.14 10.26
C THR A 143 -7.97 -15.10 8.78
N ARG A 144 -7.30 -16.16 8.31
CA ARG A 144 -6.96 -16.29 6.88
C ARG A 144 -8.21 -16.66 6.10
N VAL A 145 -8.52 -15.87 5.08
CA VAL A 145 -9.65 -16.07 4.17
C VAL A 145 -9.13 -16.40 2.77
N GLU A 146 -9.96 -17.07 1.97
CA GLU A 146 -9.65 -17.28 0.55
C GLU A 146 -10.00 -16.02 -0.25
N LEU A 147 -9.04 -15.54 -1.03
CA LEU A 147 -9.16 -14.35 -1.87
C LEU A 147 -8.91 -14.73 -3.32
N ALA A 148 -9.66 -14.11 -4.22
CA ALA A 148 -9.42 -14.11 -5.66
C ALA A 148 -9.17 -12.67 -6.12
N PRO A 149 -8.37 -12.46 -7.18
CA PRO A 149 -8.14 -11.14 -7.74
C PRO A 149 -9.44 -10.55 -8.28
N SER A 150 -9.55 -9.23 -8.21
CA SER A 150 -10.67 -8.49 -8.83
C SER A 150 -10.42 -8.20 -10.31
N ASP A 151 -9.17 -8.34 -10.76
CA ASP A 151 -8.73 -8.08 -12.13
C ASP A 151 -8.68 -9.39 -12.94
N VAL A 152 -9.32 -9.37 -14.11
CA VAL A 152 -9.59 -10.54 -14.98
C VAL A 152 -8.48 -10.82 -15.99
N ASN A 153 -7.38 -10.07 -15.95
CA ASN A 153 -6.30 -10.16 -16.94
C ASN A 153 -5.34 -11.36 -16.77
N LEU A 154 -5.66 -12.31 -15.88
CA LEU A 154 -4.91 -13.56 -15.77
C LEU A 154 -5.61 -14.66 -16.57
N PRO A 155 -4.86 -15.57 -17.24
CA PRO A 155 -5.45 -16.69 -17.98
C PRO A 155 -6.07 -17.77 -17.08
N PHE A 156 -6.02 -17.58 -15.75
CA PHE A 156 -6.56 -18.48 -14.74
C PHE A 156 -7.07 -17.68 -13.53
N VAL A 157 -7.88 -18.32 -12.68
CA VAL A 157 -8.31 -17.71 -11.41
C VAL A 157 -7.32 -18.08 -10.31
N LEU A 158 -6.56 -17.09 -9.85
CA LEU A 158 -5.68 -17.24 -8.69
C LEU A 158 -6.51 -17.25 -7.40
N LYS A 159 -6.46 -18.33 -6.64
CA LYS A 159 -6.95 -18.39 -5.27
C LYS A 159 -5.79 -18.30 -4.30
N ARG A 160 -5.92 -17.43 -3.30
CA ARG A 160 -4.93 -17.27 -2.22
C ARG A 160 -5.61 -17.24 -0.88
N ARG A 161 -5.26 -18.18 0.00
CA ARG A 161 -5.67 -18.14 1.40
C ARG A 161 -4.63 -17.41 2.23
N GLN A 162 -5.01 -16.24 2.75
CA GLN A 162 -4.15 -15.34 3.52
C GLN A 162 -5.00 -14.41 4.39
N PHE A 163 -4.39 -13.73 5.36
CA PHE A 163 -5.06 -12.60 6.02
C PHE A 163 -5.42 -11.53 4.98
N PRO A 164 -6.62 -10.94 5.04
CA PRO A 164 -7.06 -9.91 4.10
C PRO A 164 -6.40 -8.55 4.42
N LEU A 165 -5.07 -8.53 4.57
CA LEU A 165 -4.28 -7.39 5.00
C LEU A 165 -3.13 -7.11 4.03
N ILE A 166 -2.78 -5.83 3.94
CA ILE A 166 -1.55 -5.37 3.29
C ILE A 166 -0.91 -4.26 4.13
N PRO A 167 0.43 -4.20 4.27
CA PRO A 167 1.08 -3.04 4.89
C PRO A 167 0.69 -1.73 4.22
N ALA A 168 0.55 -0.67 5.01
CA ALA A 168 -0.06 0.58 4.57
C ALA A 168 0.70 1.84 5.02
N TYR A 169 2.03 1.77 5.06
CA TYR A 169 2.87 2.98 5.12
C TYR A 169 3.04 3.60 3.73
N ALA A 170 3.05 2.76 2.69
CA ALA A 170 2.92 3.17 1.31
C ALA A 170 1.67 2.55 0.68
N MET A 171 0.99 3.28 -0.19
CA MET A 171 -0.16 2.79 -0.95
C MET A 171 -0.25 3.46 -2.32
N THR A 172 -1.06 2.91 -3.22
CA THR A 172 -1.18 3.54 -4.54
C THR A 172 -1.97 4.83 -4.44
N ILE A 173 -1.72 5.75 -5.36
CA ILE A 173 -2.50 6.98 -5.50
C ILE A 173 -4.00 6.64 -5.60
N ASN A 174 -4.37 5.62 -6.40
CA ASN A 174 -5.76 5.19 -6.56
C ASN A 174 -6.36 4.69 -5.24
N THR A 175 -5.62 3.89 -4.46
CA THR A 175 -6.06 3.40 -3.16
C THR A 175 -6.28 4.52 -2.14
N SER A 176 -5.51 5.61 -2.25
CA SER A 176 -5.65 6.77 -1.36
C SER A 176 -6.89 7.63 -1.62
N GLN A 177 -7.69 7.31 -2.66
CA GLN A 177 -8.86 8.09 -3.00
C GLN A 177 -9.87 8.12 -1.84
N GLY A 178 -10.32 9.31 -1.44
CA GLY A 178 -11.24 9.51 -0.31
C GLY A 178 -10.56 9.60 1.06
N GLN A 179 -9.23 9.42 1.16
CA GLN A 179 -8.49 9.52 2.42
C GLN A 179 -7.80 10.89 2.56
N THR A 180 -7.57 11.32 3.79
CA THR A 180 -6.79 12.53 4.14
C THR A 180 -5.69 12.16 5.12
N PHE A 181 -4.50 12.73 4.93
CA PHE A 181 -3.33 12.50 5.78
C PHE A 181 -2.68 13.82 6.19
N ASP A 182 -2.01 13.82 7.33
CA ASP A 182 -1.30 14.99 7.84
C ASP A 182 0.01 15.21 7.09
N GLN A 183 0.76 14.16 6.78
CA GLN A 183 2.02 14.21 6.02
C GLN A 183 1.97 13.23 4.85
N ILE A 184 2.26 13.72 3.64
CA ILE A 184 2.26 12.88 2.44
C ILE A 184 3.59 12.95 1.71
N GLY A 185 4.14 11.78 1.40
CA GLY A 185 5.22 11.63 0.43
C GLY A 185 4.64 11.16 -0.88
N ILE A 186 4.98 11.81 -2.00
CA ILE A 186 4.59 11.34 -3.34
C ILE A 186 5.86 10.85 -4.02
N TYR A 187 5.89 9.59 -4.39
CA TYR A 187 7.04 8.91 -4.94
C TYR A 187 6.82 8.62 -6.42
N PHE A 188 7.38 9.46 -7.28
CA PHE A 188 7.39 9.30 -8.74
C PHE A 188 8.69 8.64 -9.20
N ASP A 189 8.83 7.33 -9.07
CA ASP A 189 9.83 6.59 -9.85
C ASP A 189 9.47 6.52 -11.33
N GLU A 190 8.18 6.52 -11.62
CA GLU A 190 7.59 6.65 -12.94
C GLU A 190 6.49 7.73 -12.90
N PRO A 191 6.17 8.36 -14.05
CA PRO A 191 5.07 9.31 -14.10
C PRO A 191 3.72 8.66 -13.80
N VAL A 192 2.73 9.48 -13.45
CA VAL A 192 1.34 9.03 -13.40
C VAL A 192 0.87 8.58 -14.78
N PHE A 193 0.03 7.54 -14.82
CA PHE A 193 -0.39 6.90 -16.06
C PHE A 193 -1.90 7.02 -16.33
N SER A 194 -2.67 7.55 -15.37
CA SER A 194 -4.12 7.72 -15.51
C SER A 194 -4.56 9.15 -15.19
N HIS A 195 -5.71 9.53 -15.76
CA HIS A 195 -6.31 10.83 -15.58
C HIS A 195 -6.58 11.15 -14.11
N GLY A 196 -6.27 12.38 -13.71
CA GLY A 196 -6.56 12.88 -12.36
C GLY A 196 -5.67 12.30 -11.25
N GLN A 197 -4.80 11.32 -11.52
CA GLN A 197 -3.94 10.72 -10.49
C GLN A 197 -3.06 11.75 -9.77
N LEU A 198 -2.43 12.67 -10.51
CA LEU A 198 -1.60 13.72 -9.90
C LEU A 198 -2.43 14.62 -8.97
N TYR A 199 -3.66 14.97 -9.38
CA TYR A 199 -4.60 15.74 -8.57
C TYR A 199 -5.02 14.97 -7.32
N VAL A 200 -5.36 13.68 -7.46
CA VAL A 200 -5.71 12.82 -6.33
C VAL A 200 -4.56 12.79 -5.33
N ALA A 201 -3.33 12.57 -5.77
CA ALA A 201 -2.16 12.52 -4.89
C ALA A 201 -1.95 13.82 -4.09
N LEU A 202 -1.99 14.98 -4.76
CA LEU A 202 -1.76 16.27 -4.13
C LEU A 202 -2.89 16.69 -3.18
N SER A 203 -4.13 16.28 -3.47
CA SER A 203 -5.30 16.60 -2.64
C SER A 203 -5.44 15.71 -1.39
N ARG A 204 -4.51 14.78 -1.12
CA ARG A 204 -4.55 13.95 0.10
C ARG A 204 -4.04 14.66 1.35
N SER A 205 -3.48 15.86 1.22
CA SER A 205 -3.09 16.71 2.34
C SER A 205 -3.87 18.02 2.32
N ARG A 206 -4.26 18.51 3.50
CA ARG A 206 -4.86 19.85 3.66
C ARG A 206 -3.82 20.97 3.66
N ASN A 207 -2.55 20.65 3.92
CA ASN A 207 -1.47 21.62 4.00
C ASN A 207 -0.39 21.31 2.95
N PRO A 208 -0.11 22.23 2.00
CA PRO A 208 0.92 22.02 0.99
C PRO A 208 2.34 21.85 1.57
N ASN A 209 2.62 22.42 2.75
CA ASN A 209 3.93 22.29 3.39
C ASN A 209 4.22 20.87 3.88
N HIS A 210 3.16 20.07 4.06
CA HIS A 210 3.24 18.67 4.46
C HIS A 210 3.32 17.70 3.28
N VAL A 211 3.43 18.24 2.05
CA VAL A 211 3.62 17.46 0.82
C VAL A 211 5.09 17.46 0.45
N LYS A 212 5.70 16.27 0.48
CA LYS A 212 7.04 16.02 -0.04
C LYS A 212 6.94 15.17 -1.29
N ILE A 213 7.71 15.52 -2.32
CA ILE A 213 7.66 14.82 -3.60
C ILE A 213 9.07 14.34 -3.92
N TYR A 214 9.21 13.09 -4.32
CA TYR A 214 10.43 12.55 -4.91
C TYR A 214 10.14 12.24 -6.38
N THR A 215 11.04 12.65 -7.27
CA THR A 215 10.90 12.40 -8.71
C THR A 215 12.21 11.82 -9.24
N LYS A 216 12.16 10.61 -9.81
CA LYS A 216 13.30 10.01 -10.51
C LYS A 216 13.45 10.64 -11.89
N THR A 217 14.61 11.23 -12.18
CA THR A 217 14.88 11.87 -13.48
C THR A 217 14.84 10.87 -14.63
N SER A 218 14.17 11.26 -15.71
CA SER A 218 14.00 10.56 -16.98
C SER A 218 13.66 11.59 -18.09
N GLU A 219 13.43 11.14 -19.32
CA GLU A 219 12.98 12.01 -20.41
C GLU A 219 11.61 12.67 -20.15
N VAL A 220 10.75 12.03 -19.35
CA VAL A 220 9.34 12.41 -19.16
C VAL A 220 9.02 12.95 -17.76
N GLN A 221 10.02 13.04 -16.88
CA GLN A 221 9.92 13.66 -15.56
C GLN A 221 11.31 13.92 -14.97
N GLY A 222 11.46 14.89 -14.08
CA GLY A 222 12.72 15.16 -13.39
C GLY A 222 12.98 16.64 -13.18
N LYS A 223 14.25 16.96 -12.91
CA LYS A 223 14.73 18.34 -12.75
C LYS A 223 14.94 18.99 -14.12
N LEU A 224 14.48 20.21 -14.30
CA LEU A 224 14.74 20.98 -15.53
C LEU A 224 16.19 21.48 -15.51
N LEU A 225 16.90 21.35 -16.63
CA LEU A 225 18.34 21.64 -16.75
C LEU A 225 18.73 23.08 -16.33
N ASN A 226 17.79 24.02 -16.42
CA ASN A 226 18.08 25.45 -16.28
C ASN A 226 17.42 26.11 -15.06
N ASN A 227 16.78 25.34 -14.15
CA ASN A 227 16.13 25.88 -12.94
C ASN A 227 16.03 24.80 -11.84
N GLU A 228 15.87 25.19 -10.57
CA GLU A 228 15.51 24.27 -9.47
C GLU A 228 14.06 23.74 -9.55
N LYS A 229 13.46 23.78 -10.75
CA LYS A 229 12.09 23.34 -11.02
C LYS A 229 12.08 21.89 -11.46
N TYR A 230 11.03 21.19 -11.06
CA TYR A 230 10.78 19.80 -11.42
C TYR A 230 9.52 19.69 -12.26
N PHE A 231 9.49 18.71 -13.15
CA PHE A 231 8.32 18.37 -13.96
C PHE A 231 8.02 16.88 -13.87
N THR A 232 6.77 16.51 -14.11
CA THR A 232 6.36 15.13 -14.37
C THR A 232 5.28 15.14 -15.42
N ARG A 233 5.26 14.14 -16.30
CA ARG A 233 4.14 13.91 -17.21
C ARG A 233 2.87 13.72 -16.39
N ASN A 234 1.80 14.39 -16.83
CA ASN A 234 0.45 14.26 -16.29
C ASN A 234 -0.49 13.79 -17.40
N VAL A 235 -1.53 13.06 -17.05
CA VAL A 235 -2.56 12.61 -17.98
C VAL A 235 -3.82 13.43 -17.71
N VAL A 236 -4.24 14.23 -18.69
CA VAL A 236 -5.43 15.08 -18.61
C VAL A 236 -6.29 14.82 -19.83
N TYR A 237 -7.50 14.28 -19.64
CA TYR A 237 -8.49 14.18 -20.70
C TYR A 237 -9.20 15.53 -20.81
N GLN A 238 -9.46 15.98 -22.05
CA GLN A 238 -10.07 17.29 -22.30
C GLN A 238 -11.57 17.33 -22.01
N GLU A 239 -12.21 16.16 -21.84
CA GLU A 239 -13.65 16.03 -21.70
C GLU A 239 -14.00 15.13 -20.50
N VAL A 240 -14.23 15.73 -19.33
CA VAL A 240 -15.21 15.30 -18.33
C VAL A 240 -15.55 16.54 -17.47
N PHE A 241 -16.50 17.35 -17.93
CA PHE A 241 -17.20 18.35 -17.11
C PHE A 241 -18.69 18.02 -17.13
#